data_AF-A0A1C5U9V2-F1
#
_entry.id   AF-A0A1C5U9V2-F1
#
_cell.length_a   1.000
_cell.length_b   1.000
_cell.length_c   1.000
_cell.angle_alpha   90.00
_cell.angle_beta   90.00
_cell.angle_gamma   90.00
#
_symmetry.space_group_name_H-M   'P 1'
#
loop_
_entity.id
_entity.type
_entity.pdbx_description
1 polymer ?
#
loop_
_entity_poly.entity_id
_entity_poly.type
_entity_poly.pdbx_seq_one_letter_code
_entity_poly.pdbx_strand_id
1 'polypeptide(L)'
;MYCKNCGAKLSSKDTACPYCGYTSPEKDEAVYMEHLNDLLKETKDLADVPAREYKSEIKQQSRRALKIFLIVAAVFLIPAGLFSLYRLYDSYRSHQEYLEETRFEKKYFPQLNELYQNGFLQESYELMISLSDKRGYGAIFHWKHYPFLSFYGDHLLLQEVQKDLDTGQSLTESDLCVTFYHAMAITREAPSSRDYRNFSEKEKSDFLIWQTECNDFLQAVFNLSSAEADNLYPSLCDYNALMYSECKKYVHSVFTDVVTSTDGGIL
;
A
#
# COMPACT_ATOMS: atom_id res chain seq x y z
N MET A 1 71.71 -37.60 72.50
CA MET A 1 71.16 -38.97 72.29
C MET A 1 72.05 -39.68 71.28
N TYR A 2 71.99 -41.01 71.13
CA TYR A 2 72.73 -41.73 70.09
C TYR A 2 71.75 -42.29 69.06
N CYS A 3 72.10 -42.26 67.77
CA CYS A 3 71.28 -42.82 66.71
C CYS A 3 71.18 -44.34 66.91
N LYS A 4 69.95 -44.88 66.96
CA LYS A 4 69.70 -46.33 67.13
C LYS A 4 70.21 -47.16 65.95
N ASN A 5 70.37 -46.57 64.77
CA ASN A 5 70.79 -47.27 63.56
C ASN A 5 72.32 -47.25 63.35
N CYS A 6 72.97 -46.09 63.49
CA CYS A 6 74.40 -45.95 63.19
C CYS A 6 75.30 -45.60 64.39
N GLY A 7 74.74 -45.49 65.60
CA GLY A 7 75.51 -45.21 66.82
C GLY A 7 76.09 -43.80 66.94
N ALA A 8 75.86 -42.91 65.97
CA ALA A 8 76.36 -41.53 65.99
C ALA A 8 75.71 -40.70 67.11
N LYS A 9 76.48 -39.78 67.72
CA LYS A 9 75.97 -38.87 68.76
C LYS A 9 75.12 -37.76 68.13
N LEU A 10 73.82 -37.75 68.43
CA LEU A 10 72.83 -36.80 67.93
C LEU A 10 72.58 -35.65 68.92
N SER A 11 72.43 -34.44 68.37
CA SER A 11 71.91 -33.26 69.07
C SER A 11 70.41 -33.41 69.35
N SER A 12 69.89 -32.79 70.41
CA SER A 12 68.48 -32.92 70.80
C SER A 12 67.50 -32.30 69.78
N LYS A 13 67.99 -31.46 68.88
CA LYS A 13 67.20 -30.71 67.89
C LYS A 13 67.09 -31.38 66.53
N ASP A 14 67.80 -32.48 66.28
CA ASP A 14 67.78 -33.15 64.98
C ASP A 14 66.56 -34.09 64.87
N THR A 15 65.76 -33.93 63.82
CA THR A 15 64.55 -34.74 63.52
C THR A 15 64.89 -35.99 62.70
N ALA A 16 66.01 -35.96 61.97
CA ALA A 16 66.59 -37.05 61.20
C ALA A 16 68.08 -37.20 61.53
N CYS A 17 68.61 -38.43 61.54
CA CYS A 17 70.06 -38.62 61.70
C CYS A 17 70.81 -38.10 60.45
N PRO A 18 71.70 -37.10 60.58
CA PRO A 18 72.39 -36.50 59.43
C PRO A 18 73.40 -37.45 58.76
N TYR A 19 73.77 -38.55 59.42
CA TYR A 19 74.75 -39.51 58.91
C TYR A 19 74.14 -40.74 58.22
N CYS A 20 72.91 -41.11 58.55
CA CYS A 20 72.26 -42.30 57.95
C CYS A 20 70.80 -42.07 57.51
N GLY A 21 70.27 -40.86 57.67
CA GLY A 21 68.91 -40.51 57.27
C GLY A 21 67.80 -41.11 58.12
N TYR A 22 68.12 -41.85 59.19
CA TYR A 22 67.11 -42.48 60.05
C TYR A 22 66.30 -41.41 60.82
N THR A 23 65.03 -41.23 60.45
CA THR A 23 64.03 -40.43 61.15
C THR A 23 63.29 -41.30 62.17
N SER A 24 63.02 -40.74 63.35
CA SER A 24 62.22 -41.41 64.38
C SER A 24 60.75 -41.12 64.13
N PRO A 25 59.86 -42.13 63.97
CA PRO A 25 58.45 -41.93 63.59
C PRO A 25 57.66 -41.02 64.56
N GLU A 26 58.06 -40.98 65.83
CA GLU A 26 57.39 -40.16 66.86
C GLU A 26 57.58 -38.64 66.70
N LYS A 27 58.57 -38.16 65.92
CA LYS A 27 58.80 -36.71 65.72
C LYS A 27 58.13 -36.14 64.46
N ASP A 28 57.77 -36.97 63.49
CA ASP A 28 57.12 -36.52 62.24
C ASP A 28 55.60 -36.31 62.40
N GLU A 29 54.94 -37.04 63.31
CA GLU A 29 53.50 -36.89 63.54
C GLU A 29 53.10 -35.54 64.14
N ALA A 30 53.92 -34.99 65.05
CA ALA A 30 53.60 -33.73 65.72
C ALA A 30 53.59 -32.53 64.75
N VAL A 31 54.56 -32.48 63.83
CA VAL A 31 54.67 -31.41 62.82
C VAL A 31 53.58 -31.56 61.76
N TYR A 32 53.23 -32.79 61.38
CA TYR A 32 52.13 -33.06 60.45
C TYR A 32 50.77 -32.62 61.01
N MET A 33 50.50 -32.87 62.29
CA MET A 33 49.23 -32.50 62.94
C MET A 33 49.08 -30.98 63.15
N GLU A 34 50.19 -30.25 63.31
CA GLU A 34 50.16 -28.79 63.41
C GLU A 34 49.76 -28.15 62.07
N HIS A 35 50.36 -28.60 60.96
CA HIS A 35 50.01 -28.13 59.60
C HIS A 35 48.55 -28.41 59.23
N LEU A 36 47.99 -29.54 59.69
CA LEU A 36 46.59 -29.90 59.42
C LEU A 36 45.60 -28.96 60.14
N ASN A 37 45.94 -28.51 61.34
CA ASN A 37 45.10 -27.60 62.12
C ASN A 37 45.08 -26.18 61.55
N ASP A 38 46.20 -25.68 61.01
CA ASP A 38 46.24 -24.37 60.36
C ASP A 38 45.39 -24.35 59.08
N LEU A 39 45.45 -25.39 58.25
CA LEU A 39 44.59 -25.52 57.06
C LEU A 39 43.10 -25.58 57.40
N LEU A 40 42.74 -26.25 58.51
CA LEU A 40 41.35 -26.29 58.99
C LEU A 40 40.86 -24.94 59.52
N LYS A 41 41.78 -24.08 60.00
CA LYS A 41 41.46 -22.75 60.51
C LYS A 41 41.22 -21.78 59.36
N GLU A 42 42.07 -21.80 58.34
CA GLU A 42 41.92 -20.95 57.13
C GLU A 42 40.65 -21.30 56.33
N THR A 43 40.29 -22.58 56.25
CA THR A 43 39.06 -23.02 55.56
C THR A 43 37.78 -22.67 56.30
N LYS A 44 37.83 -22.49 57.63
CA LYS A 44 36.69 -22.01 58.43
C LYS A 44 36.40 -20.52 58.20
N ASP A 45 37.44 -19.71 58.01
CA ASP A 45 37.28 -18.27 57.73
C ASP A 45 36.76 -17.99 56.31
N LEU A 46 36.96 -18.92 55.36
CA LEU A 46 36.42 -18.86 54.00
C LEU A 46 34.93 -19.24 53.89
N ALA A 47 34.36 -19.87 54.91
CA ALA A 47 32.98 -20.37 54.89
C ALA A 47 31.93 -19.27 55.16
N ASP A 48 32.34 -18.07 55.58
CA ASP A 48 31.41 -16.99 55.99
C ASP A 48 31.40 -15.79 55.02
N VAL A 49 31.66 -16.03 53.73
CA VAL A 49 31.33 -15.05 52.67
C VAL A 49 29.81 -15.12 52.43
N PRO A 50 29.03 -14.05 52.71
CA PRO A 50 27.60 -14.17 52.87
C PRO A 50 26.89 -14.37 51.52
N ALA A 51 26.43 -15.61 51.27
CA ALA A 51 25.57 -16.01 50.15
C ALA A 51 24.19 -15.28 50.08
N ARG A 52 23.94 -14.30 50.96
CA ARG A 52 22.69 -13.52 51.02
C ARG A 52 22.71 -12.30 50.10
N GLU A 53 23.83 -11.61 49.94
CA GLU A 53 23.94 -10.43 49.07
C GLU A 53 23.87 -10.83 47.58
N TYR A 54 24.46 -11.98 47.23
CA TYR A 54 24.45 -12.53 45.88
C TYR A 54 23.04 -12.91 45.37
N LYS A 55 22.16 -13.39 46.27
CA LYS A 55 20.79 -13.80 45.90
C LYS A 55 19.84 -12.62 45.65
N SER A 56 20.05 -11.48 46.31
CA SER A 56 19.24 -10.28 46.11
C SER A 56 19.56 -9.58 44.78
N GLU A 57 20.84 -9.50 44.43
CA GLU A 57 21.30 -8.85 43.19
C GLU A 57 20.89 -9.65 41.95
N ILE A 58 21.01 -10.98 41.98
CA ILE A 58 20.54 -11.86 40.89
C ILE A 58 19.03 -11.74 40.66
N LYS A 59 18.22 -11.65 41.74
CA LYS A 59 16.77 -11.45 41.63
C LYS A 59 16.35 -10.08 41.10
N GLN A 60 17.20 -9.06 41.26
CA GLN A 60 16.93 -7.71 40.76
C GLN A 60 17.38 -7.56 39.30
N GLN A 61 18.53 -8.15 38.95
CA GLN A 61 19.06 -8.19 37.59
C GLN A 61 18.17 -9.03 36.66
N SER A 62 17.66 -10.17 37.13
CA SER A 62 16.71 -11.01 36.37
C SER A 62 15.37 -10.32 36.13
N ARG A 63 14.85 -9.55 37.11
CA ARG A 63 13.63 -8.74 36.94
C ARG A 63 13.82 -7.59 35.96
N ARG A 64 15.00 -6.96 35.92
CA ARG A 64 15.33 -5.93 34.91
C ARG A 64 15.48 -6.54 33.51
N ALA A 65 16.18 -7.67 33.40
CA ALA A 65 16.32 -8.40 32.13
C ALA A 65 14.96 -8.85 31.59
N LEU A 66 14.07 -9.37 32.44
CA LEU A 66 12.71 -9.77 32.04
C LEU A 66 11.88 -8.58 31.56
N LYS A 67 11.95 -7.41 32.22
CA LYS A 67 11.26 -6.20 31.77
C LYS A 67 11.76 -5.73 30.41
N ILE A 68 13.07 -5.71 30.19
CA ILE A 68 13.68 -5.33 28.91
C ILE A 68 13.25 -6.33 27.83
N PHE A 69 13.30 -7.63 28.12
CA PHE A 69 12.84 -8.67 27.20
C PHE A 69 11.36 -8.50 26.84
N LEU A 70 10.47 -8.21 27.80
CA LEU A 70 9.05 -7.97 27.55
C LEU A 70 8.82 -6.72 26.71
N ILE A 71 9.57 -5.64 26.94
CA ILE A 71 9.47 -4.41 26.13
C ILE A 71 9.94 -4.68 24.71
N VAL A 72 11.09 -5.34 24.54
CA VAL A 72 11.62 -5.72 23.22
C VAL A 72 10.64 -6.64 22.50
N ALA A 73 10.13 -7.67 23.17
CA ALA A 73 9.13 -8.58 22.61
C ALA A 73 7.85 -7.82 22.24
N ALA A 74 7.37 -6.89 23.05
CA ALA A 74 6.20 -6.07 22.72
C ALA A 74 6.43 -5.18 21.50
N VAL A 75 7.62 -4.56 21.40
CA VAL A 75 7.99 -3.70 20.27
C VAL A 75 8.05 -4.47 18.95
N PHE A 76 8.37 -5.76 18.96
CA PHE A 76 8.38 -6.57 17.74
C PHE A 76 7.06 -7.31 17.48
N LEU A 77 6.47 -7.93 18.52
CA LEU A 77 5.28 -8.78 18.37
C LEU A 77 4.01 -7.97 18.14
N ILE A 78 3.87 -6.79 18.75
CA ILE A 78 2.66 -5.97 18.57
C ILE A 78 2.57 -5.44 17.12
N PRO A 79 3.60 -4.79 16.55
CA PRO A 79 3.54 -4.36 15.15
C PRO A 79 3.44 -5.53 14.18
N ALA A 80 4.14 -6.65 14.43
CA ALA A 80 4.01 -7.85 13.60
C ALA A 80 2.58 -8.41 13.62
N GLY A 81 1.96 -8.50 14.80
CA GLY A 81 0.56 -8.92 14.94
C GLY A 81 -0.42 -7.97 14.24
N LEU A 82 -0.26 -6.66 14.42
CA LEU A 82 -1.10 -5.66 13.74
C LEU A 82 -0.92 -5.72 12.21
N PHE A 83 0.31 -5.88 11.72
CA PHE A 83 0.58 -6.03 10.29
C PHE A 83 -0.03 -7.31 9.71
N SER A 84 0.06 -8.44 10.43
CA SER A 84 -0.58 -9.69 10.02
C SER A 84 -2.11 -9.58 10.01
N LEU A 85 -2.72 -8.95 11.02
CA LEU A 85 -4.16 -8.70 11.05
C LEU A 85 -4.60 -7.76 9.92
N TYR A 86 -3.82 -6.70 9.65
CA TYR A 86 -4.07 -5.80 8.53
C TYR A 86 -4.03 -6.55 7.19
N ARG A 87 -3.01 -7.38 6.95
CA ARG A 87 -2.91 -8.22 5.75
C ARG A 87 -4.06 -9.21 5.60
N LEU A 88 -4.51 -9.84 6.70
CA LEU A 88 -5.66 -10.74 6.67
C LEU A 88 -6.96 -10.00 6.38
N TYR A 89 -7.14 -8.81 6.98
CA TYR A 89 -8.29 -7.96 6.72
C TYR A 89 -8.33 -7.47 5.26
N ASP A 90 -7.19 -7.00 4.74
CA ASP A 90 -7.02 -6.55 3.35
C ASP A 90 -7.28 -7.71 2.36
N SER A 91 -6.74 -8.89 2.64
CA SER A 91 -7.02 -10.12 1.86
C SER A 91 -8.49 -10.53 1.91
N TYR A 92 -9.12 -10.48 3.09
CA TYR A 92 -10.55 -10.78 3.20
C TYR A 92 -11.40 -9.76 2.46
N ARG A 93 -11.10 -8.47 2.60
CA ARG A 93 -11.81 -7.38 1.93
C ARG A 93 -11.70 -7.50 0.42
N SER A 94 -10.48 -7.65 -0.12
CA SER A 94 -10.25 -7.85 -1.55
C SER A 94 -10.95 -9.11 -2.08
N HIS A 95 -10.97 -10.19 -1.28
CA HIS A 95 -11.73 -11.39 -1.63
C HIS A 95 -13.25 -11.13 -1.67
N GLN A 96 -13.80 -10.37 -0.72
CA GLN A 96 -15.20 -9.98 -0.73
C GLN A 96 -15.53 -9.11 -1.96
N GLU A 97 -14.72 -8.08 -2.24
CA GLU A 97 -14.87 -7.23 -3.42
C GLU A 97 -14.85 -8.07 -4.71
N TYR A 98 -13.89 -8.99 -4.85
CA TYR A 98 -13.84 -9.93 -5.97
C TYR A 98 -15.09 -10.80 -6.10
N LEU A 99 -15.64 -11.31 -4.98
CA LEU A 99 -16.87 -12.10 -5.00
C LEU A 99 -18.09 -11.26 -5.39
N GLU A 100 -18.16 -10.01 -4.94
CA GLU A 100 -19.22 -9.07 -5.31
C GLU A 100 -19.16 -8.72 -6.80
N GLU A 101 -17.98 -8.41 -7.33
CA GLU A 101 -17.75 -8.19 -8.76
C GLU A 101 -18.12 -9.43 -9.57
N THR A 102 -17.65 -10.63 -9.17
CA THR A 102 -18.01 -11.88 -9.87
C THR A 102 -19.53 -12.12 -9.90
N ARG A 103 -20.25 -11.78 -8.82
CA ARG A 103 -21.72 -11.89 -8.79
C ARG A 103 -22.37 -10.85 -9.68
N PHE A 104 -21.83 -9.63 -9.71
CA PHE A 104 -22.27 -8.56 -10.59
C PHE A 104 -22.16 -8.98 -12.05
N GLU A 105 -20.97 -9.46 -12.47
CA GLU A 105 -20.71 -9.92 -13.84
C GLU A 105 -21.72 -11.01 -14.25
N LYS A 106 -21.84 -12.06 -13.43
CA LYS A 106 -22.76 -13.18 -13.71
C LYS A 106 -24.21 -12.74 -13.85
N LYS A 107 -24.62 -11.70 -13.14
CA LYS A 107 -26.00 -11.23 -13.12
C LYS A 107 -26.30 -10.25 -14.27
N TYR A 108 -25.42 -9.28 -14.50
CA TYR A 108 -25.73 -8.14 -15.36
C TYR A 108 -25.04 -8.17 -16.72
N PHE A 109 -23.85 -8.79 -16.83
CA PHE A 109 -23.17 -8.87 -18.14
C PHE A 109 -23.99 -9.61 -19.21
N PRO A 110 -24.73 -10.70 -18.90
CA PRO A 110 -25.59 -11.33 -19.90
C PRO A 110 -26.63 -10.36 -20.48
N GLN A 111 -27.28 -9.55 -19.62
CA GLN A 111 -28.29 -8.57 -20.03
C GLN A 111 -27.67 -7.44 -20.86
N LEU A 112 -26.53 -6.91 -20.40
CA LEU A 112 -25.78 -5.88 -21.13
C LEU A 112 -25.29 -6.39 -22.50
N ASN A 113 -24.77 -7.62 -22.55
CA ASN A 113 -24.33 -8.24 -23.81
C ASN A 113 -25.50 -8.46 -24.77
N GLU A 114 -26.66 -8.89 -24.27
CA GLU A 114 -27.85 -9.09 -25.09
C GLU A 114 -28.33 -7.77 -25.71
N LEU A 115 -28.45 -6.70 -24.93
CA LEU A 115 -28.82 -5.38 -25.45
C LEU A 115 -27.81 -4.88 -26.49
N TYR A 116 -26.53 -4.96 -26.14
CA TYR A 116 -25.45 -4.48 -27.00
C TYR A 116 -25.37 -5.23 -28.33
N GLN A 117 -25.46 -6.57 -28.30
CA GLN A 117 -25.39 -7.40 -29.51
C GLN A 117 -26.60 -7.21 -30.44
N ASN A 118 -27.77 -6.87 -29.88
CA ASN A 118 -28.95 -6.52 -30.67
C ASN A 118 -28.93 -5.08 -31.20
N GLY A 119 -27.90 -4.29 -30.87
CA GLY A 119 -27.75 -2.90 -31.33
C GLY A 119 -28.51 -1.87 -30.50
N PHE A 120 -29.05 -2.26 -29.35
CA PHE A 120 -29.77 -1.37 -28.41
C PHE A 120 -28.77 -0.58 -27.56
N LEU A 121 -28.05 0.36 -28.19
CA LEU A 121 -26.99 1.14 -27.54
C LEU A 121 -27.51 2.04 -26.43
N GLN A 122 -28.64 2.73 -26.67
CA GLN A 122 -29.26 3.59 -25.67
C GLN A 122 -29.67 2.80 -24.43
N GLU A 123 -30.37 1.70 -24.63
CA GLU A 123 -30.83 0.83 -23.55
C GLU A 123 -29.64 0.17 -22.82
N SER A 124 -28.56 -0.15 -23.54
CA SER A 124 -27.32 -0.63 -22.94
C SER A 124 -26.69 0.42 -22.02
N TYR A 125 -26.64 1.67 -22.46
CA TYR A 125 -26.11 2.79 -21.68
C TYR A 125 -26.98 3.10 -20.46
N GLU A 126 -28.30 3.18 -20.63
CA GLU A 126 -29.25 3.40 -19.54
C GLU A 126 -29.16 2.31 -18.48
N LEU A 127 -29.09 1.04 -18.91
CA LEU A 127 -28.88 -0.07 -18.00
C LEU A 127 -27.54 0.08 -17.26
N MET A 128 -26.45 0.35 -17.97
CA MET A 128 -25.12 0.56 -17.37
C MET A 128 -25.16 1.64 -16.27
N ILE A 129 -25.74 2.80 -16.53
CA ILE A 129 -25.84 3.90 -15.56
C ILE A 129 -26.73 3.52 -14.37
N SER A 130 -27.84 2.83 -14.60
CA SER A 130 -28.75 2.38 -13.53
C SER A 130 -28.12 1.41 -12.53
N LEU A 131 -26.99 0.79 -12.91
CA LEU A 131 -26.26 -0.16 -12.09
C LEU A 131 -25.21 0.47 -11.18
N SER A 132 -24.94 1.78 -11.31
CA SER A 132 -23.89 2.51 -10.59
C SER A 132 -23.95 2.36 -9.05
N ASP A 133 -25.15 2.31 -8.48
CA ASP A 133 -25.35 2.13 -7.03
C ASP A 133 -25.32 0.67 -6.55
N LYS A 134 -25.10 -0.30 -7.44
CA LYS A 134 -25.13 -1.72 -7.09
C LYS A 134 -23.77 -2.18 -6.54
N ARG A 135 -23.80 -3.06 -5.54
CA ARG A 135 -22.59 -3.74 -5.04
C ARG A 135 -21.91 -4.52 -6.17
N GLY A 136 -20.59 -4.42 -6.22
CA GLY A 136 -19.78 -5.01 -7.29
C GLY A 136 -19.80 -4.24 -8.61
N TYR A 137 -20.35 -3.01 -8.66
CA TYR A 137 -20.34 -2.19 -9.88
C TYR A 137 -18.94 -1.94 -10.46
N GLY A 138 -17.88 -2.01 -9.65
CA GLY A 138 -16.49 -1.97 -10.13
C GLY A 138 -16.20 -2.97 -11.26
N ALA A 139 -16.93 -4.10 -11.30
CA ALA A 139 -16.84 -5.05 -12.39
C ALA A 139 -17.18 -4.45 -13.76
N ILE A 140 -18.01 -3.39 -13.85
CA ILE A 140 -18.41 -2.79 -15.11
C ILE A 140 -17.20 -2.33 -15.94
N PHE A 141 -16.12 -1.88 -15.29
CA PHE A 141 -14.90 -1.43 -15.96
C PHE A 141 -14.15 -2.59 -16.65
N HIS A 142 -14.45 -3.84 -16.30
CA HIS A 142 -13.95 -5.04 -16.97
C HIS A 142 -14.84 -5.50 -18.12
N TRP A 143 -16.03 -4.91 -18.28
CA TRP A 143 -16.90 -5.24 -19.39
C TRP A 143 -16.31 -4.71 -20.70
N LYS A 144 -16.18 -5.60 -21.69
CA LYS A 144 -15.49 -5.33 -22.97
C LYS A 144 -15.96 -4.04 -23.66
N HIS A 145 -17.25 -3.75 -23.60
CA HIS A 145 -17.87 -2.63 -24.32
C HIS A 145 -18.01 -1.36 -23.47
N TYR A 146 -17.58 -1.40 -22.20
CA TYR A 146 -17.68 -0.26 -21.30
C TYR A 146 -17.04 1.02 -21.85
N PRO A 147 -15.79 1.01 -22.39
CA PRO A 147 -15.19 2.25 -22.84
C PRO A 147 -15.91 2.86 -24.05
N PHE A 148 -16.38 2.02 -24.99
CA PHE A 148 -17.17 2.49 -26.13
C PHE A 148 -18.51 3.10 -25.67
N LEU A 149 -19.22 2.44 -24.75
CA LEU A 149 -20.46 2.95 -24.19
C LEU A 149 -20.28 4.19 -23.33
N SER A 150 -19.12 4.38 -22.72
CA SER A 150 -18.78 5.62 -22.00
C SER A 150 -18.76 6.81 -22.97
N PHE A 151 -18.09 6.66 -24.12
CA PHE A 151 -18.11 7.71 -25.16
C PHE A 151 -19.46 7.88 -25.85
N TYR A 152 -20.28 6.84 -25.90
CA TYR A 152 -21.66 6.99 -26.34
C TYR A 152 -22.46 7.90 -25.40
N GLY A 153 -22.22 7.83 -24.08
CA GLY A 153 -22.80 8.78 -23.13
C GLY A 153 -22.38 10.23 -23.39
N ASP A 154 -21.10 10.44 -23.69
CA ASP A 154 -20.57 11.74 -24.08
C ASP A 154 -21.21 12.26 -25.39
N HIS A 155 -21.49 11.36 -26.33
CA HIS A 155 -22.20 11.67 -27.57
C HIS A 155 -23.68 12.03 -27.33
N LEU A 156 -24.38 11.34 -26.42
CA LEU A 156 -25.75 11.67 -26.05
C LEU A 156 -25.86 13.09 -25.45
N LEU A 157 -24.90 13.49 -24.63
CA LEU A 157 -24.84 14.86 -24.10
C LEU A 157 -24.74 15.90 -25.23
N LEU A 158 -23.89 15.63 -26.23
CA LEU A 158 -23.78 16.50 -27.41
C LEU A 158 -25.12 16.61 -28.14
N GLN A 159 -25.83 15.50 -28.32
CA GLN A 159 -27.14 15.48 -28.98
C GLN A 159 -28.20 16.28 -28.20
N GLU A 160 -28.17 16.24 -26.87
CA GLU A 160 -29.06 17.04 -26.03
C GLU A 160 -28.79 18.54 -26.20
N VAL A 161 -27.52 18.95 -26.15
CA VAL A 161 -27.13 20.36 -26.38
C VAL A 161 -27.46 20.81 -27.80
N GLN A 162 -27.25 19.97 -28.82
CA GLN A 162 -27.61 20.31 -30.20
C GLN A 162 -29.12 20.49 -30.35
N LYS A 163 -29.93 19.66 -29.70
CA LYS A 163 -31.39 19.79 -29.70
C LYS A 163 -31.83 21.11 -29.03
N ASP A 164 -31.20 21.47 -27.93
CA ASP A 164 -31.49 22.73 -27.24
C ASP A 164 -31.15 23.94 -28.14
N LEU A 165 -30.01 23.90 -28.85
CA LEU A 165 -29.66 24.89 -29.88
C LEU A 165 -30.70 24.97 -31.00
N ASP A 166 -31.08 23.82 -31.57
CA ASP A 166 -32.01 23.75 -32.70
C ASP A 166 -33.43 24.23 -32.33
N THR A 167 -33.82 24.08 -31.06
CA THR A 167 -35.11 24.53 -30.53
C THR A 167 -35.08 25.96 -29.99
N GLY A 168 -33.92 26.62 -30.01
CA GLY A 168 -33.72 27.97 -29.48
C GLY A 168 -33.82 28.06 -27.96
N GLN A 169 -33.59 26.94 -27.25
CA GLN A 169 -33.52 26.92 -25.80
C GLN A 169 -32.19 27.54 -25.35
N SER A 170 -32.24 28.30 -24.26
CA SER A 170 -31.05 28.96 -23.73
C SER A 170 -30.07 27.95 -23.12
N LEU A 171 -28.82 27.95 -23.57
CA LEU A 171 -27.75 27.19 -22.94
C LEU A 171 -27.03 28.00 -21.88
N THR A 172 -26.64 27.35 -20.79
CA THR A 172 -25.76 27.95 -19.79
C THR A 172 -24.30 27.80 -20.19
N GLU A 173 -23.43 28.62 -19.60
CA GLU A 173 -21.98 28.45 -19.70
C GLU A 173 -21.55 27.04 -19.22
N SER A 174 -22.25 26.50 -18.22
CA SER A 174 -21.97 25.16 -17.70
C SER A 174 -22.23 24.08 -18.75
N ASP A 175 -23.36 24.18 -19.48
CA ASP A 175 -23.71 23.21 -20.53
C ASP A 175 -22.65 23.23 -21.63
N LEU A 176 -22.25 24.42 -22.08
CA LEU A 176 -21.18 24.61 -23.05
C LEU A 176 -19.82 24.09 -22.55
N CYS A 177 -19.48 24.30 -21.28
CA CYS A 177 -18.23 23.80 -20.70
C CYS A 177 -18.16 22.28 -20.72
N VAL A 178 -19.24 21.61 -20.29
CA VAL A 178 -19.29 20.15 -20.22
C VAL A 178 -19.25 19.57 -21.64
N THR A 179 -20.06 20.07 -22.55
CA THR A 179 -20.10 19.59 -23.94
C THR A 179 -18.79 19.87 -24.70
N PHE A 180 -18.16 21.03 -24.50
CA PHE A 180 -16.84 21.33 -25.06
C PHE A 180 -15.78 20.33 -24.59
N TYR A 181 -15.73 20.03 -23.28
CA TYR A 181 -14.79 19.07 -22.73
C TYR A 181 -14.95 17.69 -23.38
N HIS A 182 -16.18 17.18 -23.46
CA HIS A 182 -16.45 15.87 -24.06
C HIS A 182 -16.19 15.86 -25.58
N ALA A 183 -16.53 16.94 -26.29
CA ALA A 183 -16.21 17.08 -27.70
C ALA A 183 -14.69 17.01 -27.94
N MET A 184 -13.89 17.72 -27.14
CA MET A 184 -12.42 17.66 -27.19
C MET A 184 -11.89 16.27 -26.82
N ALA A 185 -12.47 15.60 -25.82
CA ALA A 185 -12.09 14.25 -25.41
C ALA A 185 -12.32 13.23 -26.53
N ILE A 186 -13.52 13.20 -27.14
CA ILE A 186 -13.87 12.29 -28.24
C ILE A 186 -12.95 12.46 -29.45
N THR A 187 -12.61 13.71 -29.77
CA THR A 187 -11.93 14.06 -31.01
C THR A 187 -10.40 14.04 -30.92
N ARG A 188 -9.81 14.34 -29.75
CA ARG A 188 -8.35 14.48 -29.58
C ARG A 188 -7.74 13.51 -28.57
N GLU A 189 -8.43 13.22 -27.47
CA GLU A 189 -7.89 12.35 -26.41
C GLU A 189 -8.14 10.88 -26.72
N ALA A 190 -9.41 10.52 -26.91
CA ALA A 190 -9.88 9.16 -27.12
C ALA A 190 -9.18 8.40 -28.26
N PRO A 191 -8.86 9.00 -29.44
CA PRO A 191 -8.21 8.27 -30.55
C PRO A 191 -6.81 7.75 -30.18
N SER A 192 -6.13 8.44 -29.26
CA SER A 192 -4.81 8.07 -28.76
C SER A 192 -4.86 7.04 -27.63
N SER A 193 -6.04 6.81 -27.05
CA SER A 193 -6.25 5.96 -25.89
C SER A 193 -5.99 4.48 -26.19
N ARG A 194 -5.65 3.72 -25.15
CA ARG A 194 -5.58 2.27 -25.24
C ARG A 194 -6.95 1.66 -25.56
N ASP A 195 -8.02 2.27 -25.08
CA ASP A 195 -9.36 1.71 -25.18
C ASP A 195 -9.88 1.78 -26.62
N TYR A 196 -9.66 2.89 -27.32
CA TYR A 196 -9.99 3.02 -28.75
C TYR A 196 -9.31 1.96 -29.62
N ARG A 197 -8.05 1.59 -29.30
CA ARG A 197 -7.35 0.51 -30.02
C ARG A 197 -8.03 -0.85 -29.90
N ASN A 198 -8.81 -1.07 -28.84
CA ASN A 198 -9.52 -2.32 -28.58
C ASN A 198 -10.95 -2.34 -29.13
N PHE A 199 -11.44 -1.23 -29.69
CA PHE A 199 -12.73 -1.18 -30.35
C PHE A 199 -12.75 -2.13 -31.56
N SER A 200 -13.88 -2.78 -31.77
CA SER A 200 -14.19 -3.49 -33.01
C SER A 200 -14.29 -2.51 -34.18
N GLU A 201 -14.21 -3.03 -35.41
CA GLU A 201 -14.32 -2.20 -36.61
C GLU A 201 -15.67 -1.48 -36.71
N LYS A 202 -16.75 -2.12 -36.25
CA LYS A 202 -18.05 -1.45 -36.14
C LYS A 202 -18.01 -0.30 -35.13
N GLU A 203 -17.50 -0.54 -33.93
CA GLU A 203 -17.37 0.50 -32.89
C GLU A 203 -16.52 1.67 -33.38
N LYS A 204 -15.41 1.44 -34.08
CA LYS A 204 -14.60 2.51 -34.68
C LYS A 204 -15.37 3.30 -35.74
N SER A 205 -16.15 2.62 -36.58
CA SER A 205 -16.99 3.26 -37.59
C SER A 205 -18.07 4.14 -36.95
N ASP A 206 -18.76 3.65 -35.93
CA ASP A 206 -19.76 4.42 -35.19
C ASP A 206 -19.11 5.60 -34.45
N PHE A 207 -17.96 5.38 -33.82
CA PHE A 207 -17.20 6.42 -33.12
C PHE A 207 -16.72 7.54 -34.05
N LEU A 208 -16.34 7.22 -35.29
CA LEU A 208 -15.92 8.21 -36.28
C LEU A 208 -17.06 9.18 -36.64
N ILE A 209 -18.31 8.69 -36.63
CA ILE A 209 -19.49 9.55 -36.82
C ILE A 209 -19.57 10.55 -35.66
N TRP A 210 -19.45 10.07 -34.42
CA TRP A 210 -19.50 10.92 -33.23
C TRP A 210 -18.36 11.96 -33.20
N GLN A 211 -17.17 11.57 -33.64
CA GLN A 211 -16.05 12.50 -33.82
C GLN A 211 -16.33 13.60 -34.83
N THR A 212 -16.99 13.25 -35.93
CA THR A 212 -17.35 14.22 -36.97
C THR A 212 -18.36 15.21 -36.40
N GLU A 213 -19.40 14.73 -35.74
CA GLU A 213 -20.41 15.57 -35.09
C GLU A 213 -19.82 16.47 -33.98
N CYS A 214 -18.88 15.95 -33.18
CA CYS A 214 -18.16 16.75 -32.18
C CYS A 214 -17.31 17.86 -32.83
N ASN A 215 -16.65 17.56 -33.95
CA ASN A 215 -15.89 18.57 -34.69
C ASN A 215 -16.79 19.63 -35.30
N ASP A 216 -17.93 19.23 -35.86
CA ASP A 216 -18.91 20.14 -36.42
C ASP A 216 -19.48 21.06 -35.33
N PHE A 217 -19.76 20.54 -34.14
CA PHE A 217 -20.15 21.34 -32.98
C PHE A 217 -19.08 22.34 -32.55
N LEU A 218 -17.82 21.93 -32.44
CA LEU A 218 -16.71 22.83 -32.09
C LEU A 218 -16.57 23.96 -33.12
N GLN A 219 -16.76 23.65 -34.41
CA GLN A 219 -16.73 24.65 -35.47
C GLN A 219 -17.97 25.57 -35.43
N ALA A 220 -19.16 25.03 -35.20
CA ALA A 220 -20.40 25.80 -35.24
C ALA A 220 -20.55 26.72 -34.02
N VAL A 221 -20.21 26.23 -32.84
CA VAL A 221 -20.45 26.94 -31.57
C VAL A 221 -19.23 27.77 -31.15
N PHE A 222 -18.03 27.21 -31.26
CA PHE A 222 -16.80 27.87 -30.80
C PHE A 222 -15.97 28.47 -31.92
N ASN A 223 -16.42 28.36 -33.17
CA ASN A 223 -15.67 28.78 -34.36
C ASN A 223 -14.25 28.18 -34.40
N LEU A 224 -14.10 26.95 -33.92
CA LEU A 224 -12.85 26.21 -33.94
C LEU A 224 -12.83 25.22 -35.09
N SER A 225 -12.01 25.48 -36.10
CA SER A 225 -11.69 24.46 -37.09
C SER A 225 -10.92 23.30 -36.44
N SER A 226 -10.91 22.14 -37.11
CA SER A 226 -10.17 20.98 -36.58
C SER A 226 -8.71 21.30 -36.31
N ALA A 227 -8.06 22.09 -37.16
CA ALA A 227 -6.65 22.48 -36.98
C ALA A 227 -6.44 23.45 -35.82
N GLU A 228 -7.39 24.38 -35.59
CA GLU A 228 -7.33 25.29 -34.44
C GLU A 228 -7.57 24.55 -33.13
N ALA A 229 -8.52 23.61 -33.11
CA ALA A 229 -8.75 22.74 -31.96
C ALA A 229 -7.51 21.87 -31.66
N ASP A 230 -6.81 21.35 -32.68
CA ASP A 230 -5.56 20.59 -32.51
C ASP A 230 -4.43 21.46 -31.93
N ASN A 231 -4.35 22.74 -32.33
CA ASN A 231 -3.39 23.70 -31.76
C ASN A 231 -3.74 24.11 -30.33
N LEU A 232 -5.02 24.18 -30.00
CA LEU A 232 -5.51 24.52 -28.66
C LEU A 232 -5.33 23.35 -27.68
N TYR A 233 -5.55 22.11 -28.12
CA TYR A 233 -5.59 20.92 -27.27
C TYR A 233 -4.40 20.78 -26.30
N PRO A 234 -3.12 20.96 -26.70
CA PRO A 234 -1.99 20.86 -25.77
C PRO A 234 -2.06 21.84 -24.58
N SER A 235 -2.67 23.01 -24.77
CA SER A 235 -2.83 24.00 -23.69
C SER A 235 -3.94 23.63 -22.69
N LEU A 236 -4.83 22.72 -23.07
CA LEU A 236 -5.91 22.21 -22.24
C LEU A 236 -5.50 20.97 -21.43
N CYS A 237 -4.29 20.45 -21.68
CA CYS A 237 -3.81 19.22 -21.06
C CYS A 237 -2.83 19.48 -19.92
N ASP A 238 -2.89 18.64 -18.89
CA ASP A 238 -1.84 18.51 -17.87
C ASP A 238 -1.44 17.04 -17.75
N TYR A 239 -0.14 16.78 -17.64
CA TYR A 239 0.43 15.42 -17.66
C TYR A 239 -0.13 14.49 -18.77
N ASN A 240 -0.37 15.03 -19.97
CA ASN A 240 -0.97 14.34 -21.13
C ASN A 240 -2.43 13.88 -20.96
N ALA A 241 -3.18 14.47 -20.04
CA ALA A 241 -4.62 14.25 -19.91
C ALA A 241 -5.38 15.57 -20.07
N LEU A 242 -6.54 15.53 -20.72
CA LEU A 242 -7.38 16.70 -20.93
C LEU A 242 -7.98 17.17 -19.59
N MET A 243 -7.75 18.44 -19.24
CA MET A 243 -8.20 18.99 -17.96
C MET A 243 -9.50 19.78 -18.10
N TYR A 244 -10.54 19.32 -17.41
CA TYR A 244 -11.82 20.04 -17.36
C TYR A 244 -11.68 21.49 -16.87
N SER A 245 -10.76 21.77 -15.94
CA SER A 245 -10.51 23.12 -15.44
C SER A 245 -9.96 24.06 -16.52
N GLU A 246 -9.10 23.58 -17.42
CA GLU A 246 -8.55 24.39 -18.51
C GLU A 246 -9.58 24.60 -19.62
N CYS A 247 -10.35 23.55 -19.96
CA CYS A 247 -11.50 23.67 -20.85
C CYS A 247 -12.49 24.73 -20.34
N LYS A 248 -12.80 24.71 -19.04
CA LYS A 248 -13.69 25.70 -18.42
C LYS A 248 -13.15 27.13 -18.54
N LYS A 249 -11.85 27.35 -18.31
CA LYS A 249 -11.23 28.67 -18.47
C LYS A 249 -11.32 29.17 -19.91
N TYR A 250 -11.09 28.27 -20.88
CA TYR A 250 -11.22 28.59 -22.29
C TYR A 250 -12.65 28.99 -22.63
N VAL A 251 -13.65 28.15 -22.31
CA VAL A 251 -15.06 28.44 -22.58
C VAL A 251 -15.49 29.75 -21.93
N HIS A 252 -15.10 29.99 -20.67
CA HIS A 252 -15.37 31.27 -20.00
C HIS A 252 -14.84 32.47 -20.77
N SER A 253 -13.62 32.36 -21.32
CA SER A 253 -12.97 33.45 -22.07
C SER A 253 -13.64 33.77 -23.41
N VAL A 254 -14.37 32.83 -23.99
CA VAL A 254 -15.05 32.99 -25.30
C VAL A 254 -16.58 33.01 -25.17
N PHE A 255 -17.11 32.85 -23.95
CA PHE A 255 -18.55 32.68 -23.73
C PHE A 255 -19.39 33.84 -24.28
N THR A 256 -18.93 35.08 -24.08
CA THR A 256 -19.63 36.26 -24.63
C THR A 256 -19.69 36.23 -26.15
N ASP A 257 -18.62 35.78 -26.80
CA ASP A 257 -18.52 35.76 -28.26
C ASP A 257 -19.37 34.63 -28.83
N VAL A 258 -19.39 33.46 -28.17
CA VAL A 258 -20.24 32.31 -28.50
C VAL A 258 -21.72 32.67 -28.42
N VAL A 259 -22.14 33.40 -27.38
CA VAL A 259 -23.53 33.85 -27.23
C VAL A 259 -23.93 34.83 -28.34
N THR A 260 -23.01 35.69 -28.81
CA THR A 260 -23.29 36.69 -29.86
C THR A 260 -23.14 36.14 -31.29
N SER A 261 -22.40 35.06 -31.52
CA SER A 261 -22.23 34.51 -32.88
C SER A 261 -23.42 33.65 -33.33
N THR A 262 -24.25 33.19 -32.39
CA THR A 262 -25.50 32.45 -32.62
C THR A 262 -26.73 33.35 -32.90
N ASP A 263 -26.51 34.63 -33.20
CA ASP A 263 -27.52 35.71 -33.26
C ASP A 263 -28.80 35.38 -34.05
N GLY A 264 -29.90 35.22 -33.31
CA GLY A 264 -31.27 35.12 -33.83
C GLY A 264 -32.35 34.90 -32.76
N GLY A 265 -31.98 34.39 -31.59
CA GLY A 265 -32.87 34.24 -30.44
C GLY A 265 -32.26 34.88 -29.21
N ILE A 266 -33.02 35.75 -28.56
CA ILE A 266 -32.79 36.13 -27.17
C ILE A 266 -32.67 34.82 -26.36
N LEU A 267 -31.54 34.64 -25.66
CA LEU A 267 -31.48 33.77 -24.48
C LEU A 267 -32.38 34.32 -23.38
#